data_AF-A0A9Q8MTQ1-F1
#
_entry.id   AF-A0A9Q8MTQ1-F1
#
_cell.length_a   1.000
_cell.length_b   1.000
_cell.length_c   1.000
_cell.angle_alpha   90.00
_cell.angle_beta   90.00
_cell.angle_gamma   90.00
#
_symmetry.space_group_name_H-M   'P 1'
#
loop_
_entity.id
_entity.type
_entity.pdbx_description
1 polymer ?
#
loop_
_entity_poly.entity_id
_entity_poly.type
_entity_poly.pdbx_seq_one_letter_code
_entity_poly.pdbx_strand_id
1 'polypeptide(L)'
;MLIYSERVNKIHRYNLLNESWLNVIDSNNDIQKVSLLDIFKDAHEYKRLANDTSAQDFAILRLLLSILETTFSRYDYNGQKKDVSLINNWINIWQKGKFSFEVVQTYLLSQKDKFYLYDDKYPFLQVSKKDLDDHGIKKTGTINGKLINRLISESNNKEDLFTPSTNKNKLTNDSLARWLLAFQSYSGTSDKAKYPNMKASASKGWLLGLGGIYVEGDNLFKTLMLNLMPNEQANQKPIWESDFNDKLHLEANYAPDNLSELYTNCSRLLYINPNTDLNKEDVQIEAVQLPGMDKDIANGIEPMTLFQKPKSGTNKGKIIPKMHEMNKSLWRNFGLLEGLSDDNKDTIPKPGVISDLYDKPKIDNINTSDITIVAVGMTYNHDASSMPNGEICDSLNIKRETFNDISKNGRVAQINVESKNTQKAVGIFKYFIQNVMNIRNVSNPDLVNKFIEEVYFSIDEPFKLWISSINNETDMKRYPFEWRMKLNSMLIDKAEEFMYPLSPRDLVGEMNAKTNSMENVITKYDLFRHSLKNHLNLKK
;
A
#
# COMPACT_ATOMS: atom_id res chain seq x y z
N MET A 1 -8.33 22.22 59.01
CA MET A 1 -8.51 21.21 57.95
C MET A 1 -8.39 21.96 56.62
N LEU A 2 -7.18 22.00 56.05
CA LEU A 2 -6.91 22.67 54.78
C LEU A 2 -7.22 21.68 53.66
N ILE A 3 -8.24 21.99 52.86
CA ILE A 3 -8.57 21.27 51.64
C ILE A 3 -7.53 21.70 50.59
N TYR A 4 -6.53 20.85 50.35
CA TYR A 4 -5.68 20.97 49.17
C TYR A 4 -6.57 20.68 47.96
N SER A 5 -6.89 21.72 47.19
CA SER A 5 -7.36 21.53 45.82
C SER A 5 -6.17 21.07 45.00
N GLU A 6 -6.14 19.78 44.65
CA GLU A 6 -5.30 19.29 43.56
C GLU A 6 -5.71 20.05 42.30
N ARG A 7 -4.95 21.09 41.94
CA ARG A 7 -4.94 21.58 40.57
C ARG A 7 -4.40 20.43 39.72
N VAL A 8 -5.29 19.66 39.11
CA VAL A 8 -4.94 18.75 38.03
C VAL A 8 -4.29 19.62 36.95
N ASN A 9 -2.96 19.59 36.87
CA ASN A 9 -2.24 20.23 35.79
C ASN A 9 -2.68 19.52 34.52
N LYS A 10 -3.49 20.19 33.70
CA LYS A 10 -3.83 19.70 32.36
C LYS A 10 -2.53 19.52 31.57
N ILE A 11 -2.31 18.32 31.07
CA ILE A 11 -1.13 18.00 30.28
C ILE A 11 -1.51 18.09 28.82
N HIS A 12 -0.90 19.04 28.10
CA HIS A 12 -1.05 19.23 26.67
C HIS A 12 0.34 19.37 26.07
N ARG A 13 0.95 18.27 25.61
CA ARG A 13 2.33 18.30 25.09
C ARG A 13 2.43 17.65 23.71
N TYR A 14 3.35 18.21 22.93
CA TYR A 14 3.73 17.71 21.61
C TYR A 14 2.53 17.70 20.64
N ASN A 15 2.10 18.89 20.21
CA ASN A 15 0.95 19.04 19.32
C ASN A 15 1.37 18.85 17.85
N LEU A 16 0.86 17.81 17.22
CA LEU A 16 1.23 17.40 15.85
C LEU A 16 0.87 18.43 14.77
N LEU A 17 0.02 19.42 15.09
CA LEU A 17 -0.25 20.54 14.19
C LEU A 17 0.97 21.46 14.01
N ASN A 18 1.80 21.61 15.05
CA ASN A 18 2.90 22.59 15.08
C ASN A 18 4.27 21.93 15.24
N GLU A 19 4.36 20.79 15.91
CA GLU A 19 5.60 20.04 16.05
C GLU A 19 5.98 19.41 14.72
N SER A 20 7.27 19.46 14.36
CA SER A 20 7.78 18.80 13.17
C SER A 20 7.88 17.30 13.42
N TRP A 21 7.04 16.50 12.74
CA TRP A 21 7.00 15.05 12.94
C TRP A 21 6.88 14.22 11.65
N LEU A 22 6.59 14.87 10.52
CA LEU A 22 6.51 14.23 9.22
C LEU A 22 7.80 14.49 8.44
N ASN A 23 8.34 13.47 7.79
CA ASN A 23 9.48 13.62 6.88
C ASN A 23 8.98 13.73 5.44
N VAL A 24 9.50 14.70 4.71
CA VAL A 24 9.22 14.95 3.29
C VAL A 24 10.52 15.16 2.53
N ILE A 25 10.51 14.89 1.23
CA ILE A 25 11.59 15.29 0.32
C ILE A 25 11.18 16.59 -0.35
N ASP A 26 12.01 17.62 -0.26
CA ASP A 26 11.76 18.91 -0.90
C ASP A 26 12.17 18.94 -2.40
N SER A 27 11.99 20.09 -3.04
CA SER A 27 12.39 20.32 -4.43
C SER A 27 13.89 20.14 -4.68
N ASN A 28 14.74 20.37 -3.67
CA ASN A 28 16.19 20.22 -3.70
C ASN A 28 16.68 18.76 -3.46
N ASN A 29 15.75 17.84 -3.17
CA ASN A 29 16.01 16.46 -2.75
C ASN A 29 16.54 16.30 -1.33
N ASP A 30 16.36 17.31 -0.48
CA ASP A 30 16.71 17.22 0.93
C ASP A 30 15.52 16.68 1.74
N ILE A 31 15.84 15.86 2.75
CA ILE A 31 14.84 15.39 3.71
C ILE A 31 14.60 16.50 4.73
N GLN A 32 13.35 16.96 4.80
CA GLN A 32 12.91 17.96 5.77
C GLN A 32 11.90 17.35 6.74
N LYS A 33 11.95 17.78 8.00
CA LYS A 33 10.94 17.43 9.00
C LYS A 33 9.96 18.59 9.17
N VAL A 34 8.67 18.32 8.98
CA VAL A 34 7.61 19.33 8.91
C VAL A 34 6.45 18.99 9.84
N SER A 35 5.69 20.01 10.24
CA SER A 35 4.45 19.83 11.00
C SER A 35 3.26 19.50 10.10
N LEU A 36 2.10 19.16 10.70
CA LEU A 36 0.88 18.95 9.93
C LEU A 36 0.36 20.26 9.30
N LEU A 37 0.64 21.44 9.87
CA LEU A 37 0.28 22.70 9.22
C LEU A 37 1.24 23.01 8.05
N ASP A 38 2.55 22.85 8.25
CA ASP A 38 3.55 23.14 7.21
C ASP A 38 3.36 22.24 5.98
N ILE A 39 3.01 20.96 6.17
CA ILE A 39 2.81 20.05 5.05
C ILE A 39 1.67 20.49 4.13
N PHE A 40 0.57 21.04 4.67
CA PHE A 40 -0.54 21.55 3.85
C PHE A 40 -0.24 22.93 3.26
N LYS A 41 0.51 23.76 3.97
CA LYS A 41 0.96 25.07 3.48
C LYS A 41 1.82 24.94 2.23
N ASP A 42 2.79 24.03 2.28
CA ASP A 42 3.86 23.92 1.29
C ASP A 42 3.82 22.60 0.50
N ALA A 43 2.69 21.89 0.47
CA ALA A 43 2.50 20.62 -0.24
C ALA A 43 2.95 20.62 -1.71
N HIS A 44 2.91 21.78 -2.36
CA HIS A 44 3.28 21.98 -3.75
C HIS A 44 4.81 22.07 -3.96
N GLU A 45 5.57 22.32 -2.90
CA GLU A 45 7.03 22.41 -2.88
C GLU A 45 7.72 21.10 -2.49
N TYR A 46 6.98 20.18 -1.84
CA TYR A 46 7.48 18.85 -1.48
C TYR A 46 7.24 17.85 -2.59
N LYS A 47 8.23 17.02 -2.94
CA LYS A 47 8.10 15.95 -3.94
C LYS A 47 7.19 14.83 -3.44
N ARG A 48 7.44 14.36 -2.21
CA ARG A 48 6.74 13.22 -1.61
C ARG A 48 7.00 13.09 -0.11
N LEU A 49 6.23 12.22 0.54
CA LEU A 49 6.54 11.72 1.89
C LEU A 49 7.82 10.87 1.86
N ALA A 50 8.56 10.86 2.96
CA ALA A 50 9.80 10.10 3.11
C ALA A 50 10.02 9.70 4.58
N ASN A 51 9.02 9.07 5.19
CA ASN A 51 9.10 8.64 6.57
C ASN A 51 9.87 7.31 6.70
N ASP A 52 9.73 6.63 7.83
CA ASP A 52 10.61 5.50 8.16
C ASP A 52 10.41 4.30 7.21
N THR A 53 9.19 4.10 6.68
CA THR A 53 8.86 3.04 5.70
C THR A 53 7.72 3.45 4.75
N SER A 54 7.56 2.76 3.61
CA SER A 54 6.49 3.03 2.64
C SER A 54 5.07 2.75 3.18
N ALA A 55 4.90 1.73 4.02
CA ALA A 55 3.66 1.42 4.71
C ALA A 55 3.29 2.52 5.72
N GLN A 56 4.28 3.11 6.38
CA GLN A 56 4.09 4.28 7.23
C GLN A 56 3.67 5.50 6.40
N ASP A 57 4.33 5.75 5.26
CA ASP A 57 3.94 6.80 4.32
C ASP A 57 2.51 6.61 3.80
N PHE A 58 2.09 5.38 3.50
CA PHE A 58 0.72 5.10 3.04
C PHE A 58 -0.34 5.36 4.12
N ALA A 59 -0.06 5.01 5.38
CA ALA A 59 -0.94 5.35 6.50
C ALA A 59 -1.04 6.87 6.71
N ILE A 60 0.10 7.58 6.61
CA ILE A 60 0.16 9.05 6.69
C ILE A 60 -0.59 9.69 5.52
N LEU A 61 -0.41 9.22 4.28
CA LEU A 61 -1.14 9.69 3.11
C LEU A 61 -2.65 9.64 3.36
N ARG A 62 -3.16 8.54 3.91
CA ARG A 62 -4.59 8.37 4.23
C ARG A 62 -5.04 9.31 5.36
N LEU A 63 -4.21 9.58 6.36
CA LEU A 63 -4.48 10.62 7.36
C LEU A 63 -4.62 12.00 6.70
N LEU A 64 -3.69 12.38 5.83
CA LEU A 64 -3.72 13.66 5.11
C LEU A 64 -4.96 13.77 4.22
N LEU A 65 -5.31 12.69 3.51
CA LEU A 65 -6.52 12.63 2.69
C LEU A 65 -7.78 12.76 3.56
N SER A 66 -7.85 12.08 4.71
CA SER A 66 -8.98 12.22 5.64
C SER A 66 -9.23 13.68 6.05
N ILE A 67 -8.17 14.44 6.32
CA ILE A 67 -8.25 15.87 6.62
C ILE A 67 -8.79 16.66 5.42
N LEU A 68 -8.29 16.37 4.21
CA LEU A 68 -8.71 17.06 2.98
C LEU A 68 -10.16 16.72 2.60
N GLU A 69 -10.54 15.44 2.64
CA GLU A 69 -11.91 14.96 2.42
C GLU A 69 -12.88 15.66 3.38
N THR A 70 -12.50 15.72 4.66
CA THR A 70 -13.33 16.39 5.69
C THR A 70 -13.42 17.89 5.47
N THR A 71 -12.30 18.54 5.17
CA THR A 71 -12.25 20.00 4.98
C THR A 71 -13.02 20.42 3.73
N PHE A 72 -12.69 19.84 2.58
CA PHE A 72 -13.23 20.26 1.29
C PHE A 72 -14.60 19.67 0.95
N SER A 73 -15.09 18.71 1.75
CA SER A 73 -16.51 18.35 1.74
C SER A 73 -17.41 19.37 2.45
N ARG A 74 -16.84 20.22 3.32
CA ARG A 74 -17.58 21.21 4.12
C ARG A 74 -17.40 22.63 3.61
N TYR A 75 -16.22 22.93 3.07
CA TYR A 75 -15.82 24.27 2.65
C TYR A 75 -15.28 24.28 1.22
N ASP A 76 -15.52 25.38 0.50
CA ASP A 76 -14.87 25.65 -0.78
C ASP A 76 -13.42 26.16 -0.60
N TYR A 77 -12.72 26.39 -1.70
CA TYR A 77 -11.35 26.95 -1.68
C TYR A 77 -11.25 28.29 -0.92
N ASN A 78 -12.33 29.08 -0.87
CA ASN A 78 -12.36 30.40 -0.23
C ASN A 78 -12.84 30.34 1.24
N GLY A 79 -13.13 29.15 1.76
CA GLY A 79 -13.61 28.94 3.13
C GLY A 79 -15.11 29.18 3.32
N GLN A 80 -15.86 29.35 2.24
CA GLN A 80 -17.32 29.43 2.33
C GLN A 80 -17.89 28.02 2.51
N LYS A 81 -18.98 27.90 3.27
CA LYS A 81 -19.69 26.62 3.37
C LYS A 81 -20.10 26.16 1.99
N LYS A 82 -19.97 24.85 1.75
CA LYS A 82 -20.24 24.20 0.46
C LYS A 82 -21.56 24.67 -0.17
N ASP A 83 -21.43 25.45 -1.23
CA ASP A 83 -22.51 25.86 -2.16
C ASP A 83 -22.27 25.31 -3.59
N VAL A 84 -21.02 24.90 -3.89
CA VAL A 84 -20.64 24.27 -5.16
C VAL A 84 -20.50 22.76 -5.02
N SER A 85 -20.63 22.03 -6.13
CA SER A 85 -20.35 20.59 -6.15
C SER A 85 -18.88 20.31 -5.76
N LEU A 86 -18.64 19.19 -5.08
CA LEU A 86 -17.32 18.76 -4.63
C LEU A 86 -16.36 18.57 -5.80
N ILE A 87 -16.86 18.11 -6.95
CA ILE A 87 -16.04 17.99 -8.15
C ILE A 87 -15.60 19.36 -8.66
N ASN A 88 -16.48 20.37 -8.66
CA ASN A 88 -16.09 21.73 -9.06
C ASN A 88 -15.11 22.35 -8.07
N ASN A 89 -15.28 22.08 -6.77
CA ASN A 89 -14.32 22.49 -5.75
C ASN A 89 -12.94 21.83 -5.98
N TRP A 90 -12.91 20.52 -6.24
CA TRP A 90 -11.71 19.77 -6.59
C TRP A 90 -11.01 20.37 -7.81
N ILE A 91 -11.75 20.70 -8.88
CA ILE A 91 -11.22 21.34 -10.09
C ILE A 91 -10.59 22.70 -9.76
N ASN A 92 -11.26 23.52 -8.96
CA ASN A 92 -10.76 24.82 -8.55
C ASN A 92 -9.46 24.68 -7.76
N ILE A 93 -9.41 23.79 -6.75
CA ILE A 93 -8.19 23.52 -5.97
C ILE A 93 -7.06 23.07 -6.91
N TRP A 94 -7.34 22.14 -7.83
CA TRP A 94 -6.36 21.65 -8.79
C TRP A 94 -5.77 22.78 -9.64
N GLN A 95 -6.62 23.66 -10.18
CA GLN A 95 -6.20 24.80 -11.01
C GLN A 95 -5.36 25.83 -10.24
N LYS A 96 -5.56 25.96 -8.92
CA LYS A 96 -4.73 26.82 -8.07
C LYS A 96 -3.33 26.25 -7.84
N GLY A 97 -3.14 24.94 -8.02
CA GLY A 97 -1.84 24.27 -7.89
C GLY A 97 -1.34 24.14 -6.45
N LYS A 98 -2.17 24.50 -5.45
CA LYS A 98 -1.89 24.41 -4.01
C LYS A 98 -3.20 24.38 -3.22
N PHE A 99 -3.13 23.95 -1.97
CA PHE A 99 -4.27 24.03 -1.05
C PHE A 99 -4.48 25.46 -0.54
N SER A 100 -5.72 25.80 -0.22
CA SER A 100 -6.05 26.99 0.56
C SER A 100 -5.64 26.75 2.01
N PHE A 101 -4.45 27.24 2.38
CA PHE A 101 -3.86 26.98 3.69
C PHE A 101 -4.76 27.49 4.82
N GLU A 102 -5.35 28.68 4.67
CA GLU A 102 -6.24 29.26 5.67
C GLU A 102 -7.45 28.38 5.97
N VAL A 103 -8.03 27.74 4.95
CA VAL A 103 -9.20 26.86 5.10
C VAL A 103 -8.84 25.58 5.85
N VAL A 104 -7.75 24.92 5.44
CA VAL A 104 -7.27 23.68 6.09
C VAL A 104 -6.80 23.97 7.52
N GLN A 105 -6.08 25.08 7.72
CA GLN A 105 -5.62 25.53 9.04
C GLN A 105 -6.81 25.80 9.96
N THR A 106 -7.86 26.49 9.48
CA THR A 106 -9.05 26.78 10.29
C THR A 106 -9.71 25.49 10.78
N TYR A 107 -9.87 24.50 9.90
CA TYR A 107 -10.38 23.20 10.28
C TYR A 107 -9.50 22.51 11.33
N LEU A 108 -8.19 22.40 11.09
CA LEU A 108 -7.27 21.73 12.00
C LEU A 108 -7.20 22.41 13.37
N LEU A 109 -7.16 23.75 13.41
CA LEU A 109 -7.16 24.51 14.67
C LEU A 109 -8.47 24.38 15.44
N SER A 110 -9.61 24.17 14.76
CA SER A 110 -10.88 23.83 15.44
C SER A 110 -10.81 22.50 16.18
N GLN A 111 -9.91 21.60 15.77
CA GLN A 111 -9.67 20.29 16.36
C GLN A 111 -8.37 20.23 17.18
N LYS A 112 -7.73 21.38 17.49
CA LYS A 112 -6.38 21.45 18.08
C LYS A 112 -6.16 20.54 19.28
N ASP A 113 -7.15 20.45 20.16
CA ASP A 113 -7.08 19.68 21.39
C ASP A 113 -7.00 18.16 21.14
N LYS A 114 -7.34 17.69 19.94
CA LYS A 114 -7.30 16.27 19.55
C LYS A 114 -5.97 15.83 18.94
N PHE A 115 -5.03 16.76 18.73
CA PHE A 115 -3.77 16.53 18.04
C PHE A 115 -2.54 16.59 18.97
N TYR A 116 -2.74 16.62 20.28
CA TYR A 116 -1.65 16.42 21.24
C TYR A 116 -1.30 14.93 21.33
N LEU A 117 -0.02 14.58 21.20
CA LEU A 117 0.44 13.20 21.40
C LEU A 117 0.28 12.77 22.86
N TYR A 118 0.50 13.71 23.79
CA TYR A 118 0.30 13.52 25.23
C TYR A 118 -0.78 14.47 25.73
N ASP A 119 -1.94 13.91 26.03
CA ASP A 119 -3.11 14.62 26.51
C ASP A 119 -3.86 13.76 27.54
N ASP A 120 -4.38 14.38 28.59
CA ASP A 120 -5.15 13.67 29.62
C ASP A 120 -6.60 13.38 29.20
N LYS A 121 -7.10 14.04 28.15
CA LYS A 121 -8.50 13.96 27.73
C LYS A 121 -8.66 13.47 26.29
N TYR A 122 -7.88 13.97 25.35
CA TYR A 122 -8.01 13.69 23.92
C TYR A 122 -6.67 13.41 23.23
N PRO A 123 -5.88 12.42 23.69
CA PRO A 123 -4.60 12.12 23.09
C PRO A 123 -4.81 11.60 21.65
N PHE A 124 -3.97 12.07 20.72
CA PHE A 124 -4.11 11.78 19.29
C PHE A 124 -4.06 10.27 19.03
N LEU A 125 -5.11 9.74 18.39
CA LEU A 125 -5.32 8.31 18.08
C LEU A 125 -5.15 7.34 19.26
N GLN A 126 -5.39 7.87 20.45
CA GLN A 126 -5.29 7.20 21.74
C GLN A 126 -6.58 7.42 22.53
N VAL A 127 -6.65 6.82 23.71
CA VAL A 127 -7.71 7.00 24.69
C VAL A 127 -7.14 7.58 25.98
N SER A 128 -7.97 8.28 26.75
CA SER A 128 -7.58 8.71 28.08
C SER A 128 -7.66 7.56 29.09
N LYS A 129 -6.99 7.70 30.24
CA LYS A 129 -7.15 6.74 31.34
C LYS A 129 -8.61 6.67 31.81
N LYS A 130 -9.27 7.83 31.85
CA LYS A 130 -10.69 7.95 32.19
C LYS A 130 -11.57 7.13 31.26
N ASP A 131 -11.31 7.15 29.95
CA ASP A 131 -12.10 6.36 28.99
C ASP A 131 -12.01 4.86 29.29
N LEU A 132 -10.82 4.35 29.61
CA LEU A 132 -10.63 2.95 29.99
C LEU A 132 -11.37 2.61 31.29
N ASP A 133 -11.25 3.46 32.30
CA ASP A 133 -11.83 3.25 33.63
C ASP A 133 -13.37 3.32 33.59
N ASP A 134 -13.94 4.34 32.92
CA ASP A 134 -15.38 4.55 32.76
C ASP A 134 -16.06 3.38 32.01
N HIS A 135 -15.32 2.66 31.15
CA HIS A 135 -15.80 1.49 30.41
C HIS A 135 -15.37 0.16 31.02
N GLY A 136 -14.85 0.17 32.25
CA GLY A 136 -14.53 -1.03 33.02
C GLY A 136 -13.38 -1.87 32.46
N ILE A 137 -12.48 -1.25 31.67
CA ILE A 137 -11.36 -1.93 31.03
C ILE A 137 -10.21 -2.09 32.02
N LYS A 138 -10.14 -3.26 32.65
CA LYS A 138 -9.12 -3.59 33.68
C LYS A 138 -7.89 -4.31 33.14
N LYS A 139 -7.97 -4.87 31.92
CA LYS A 139 -6.91 -5.69 31.32
C LYS A 139 -6.48 -5.07 30.00
N THR A 140 -5.22 -4.73 29.91
CA THR A 140 -4.56 -4.21 28.72
C THR A 140 -3.41 -5.13 28.31
N GLY A 141 -3.08 -5.12 27.02
CA GLY A 141 -1.82 -5.65 26.52
C GLY A 141 -0.74 -4.59 26.60
N THR A 142 0.52 -4.99 26.56
CA THR A 142 1.66 -4.06 26.57
C THR A 142 2.39 -4.12 25.23
N ILE A 143 2.59 -2.96 24.63
CA ILE A 143 3.35 -2.77 23.41
C ILE A 143 4.52 -1.85 23.72
N ASN A 144 5.73 -2.29 23.37
CA ASN A 144 6.96 -1.54 23.57
C ASN A 144 7.45 -0.97 22.23
N GLY A 145 8.36 0.01 22.29
CA GLY A 145 8.96 0.66 21.11
C GLY A 145 9.48 -0.33 20.06
N LYS A 146 10.17 -1.41 20.49
CA LYS A 146 10.72 -2.43 19.60
C LYS A 146 9.69 -3.25 18.81
N LEU A 147 8.45 -3.31 19.31
CA LEU A 147 7.37 -4.06 18.66
C LEU A 147 6.64 -3.21 17.61
N ILE A 148 6.45 -1.92 17.91
CA ILE A 148 5.76 -0.99 17.04
C ILE A 148 6.68 -0.43 15.95
N ASN A 149 7.97 -0.26 16.26
CA ASN A 149 8.99 0.12 15.29
C ASN A 149 9.30 -1.05 14.35
N ARG A 150 8.81 -0.97 13.12
CA ARG A 150 8.97 -2.06 12.15
C ARG A 150 10.37 -2.14 11.53
N LEU A 151 11.26 -1.18 11.80
CA LEU A 151 12.67 -1.27 11.42
C LEU A 151 13.45 -2.30 12.26
N ILE A 152 12.94 -2.61 13.47
CA ILE A 152 13.59 -3.52 14.44
C ILE A 152 12.54 -4.51 15.00
N SER A 153 11.53 -4.87 14.21
CA SER A 153 10.28 -5.53 14.66
C SER A 153 10.51 -6.78 15.52
N GLU A 154 10.63 -6.58 16.83
CA GLU A 154 11.03 -7.59 17.81
C GLU A 154 9.90 -7.86 18.79
N SER A 155 9.60 -9.15 19.02
CA SER A 155 8.65 -9.57 20.03
C SER A 155 9.35 -9.85 21.37
N ASN A 156 8.61 -9.86 22.47
CA ASN A 156 9.18 -10.27 23.77
C ASN A 156 9.63 -11.74 23.81
N ASN A 157 9.27 -12.56 22.81
CA ASN A 157 9.60 -13.99 22.77
C ASN A 157 10.75 -14.34 21.83
N LYS A 158 11.10 -13.46 20.90
CA LYS A 158 12.12 -13.72 19.88
C LYS A 158 12.91 -12.45 19.63
N GLU A 159 14.18 -12.51 19.99
CA GLU A 159 15.15 -11.43 19.79
C GLU A 159 15.56 -11.32 18.32
N ASP A 160 15.69 -10.10 17.83
CA ASP A 160 16.30 -9.80 16.54
C ASP A 160 17.82 -9.63 16.71
N LEU A 161 18.58 -10.61 16.21
CA LEU A 161 20.03 -10.69 16.35
C LEU A 161 20.78 -9.72 15.42
N PHE A 162 20.14 -9.21 14.38
CA PHE A 162 20.77 -8.35 13.36
C PHE A 162 20.17 -6.95 13.35
N THR A 163 19.97 -6.37 14.53
CA THR A 163 19.48 -5.00 14.66
C THR A 163 20.61 -3.97 14.45
N PRO A 164 20.33 -2.83 13.79
CA PRO A 164 21.26 -1.70 13.71
C PRO A 164 21.29 -0.84 14.98
N SER A 165 20.45 -1.12 16.00
CA SER A 165 20.34 -0.30 17.22
C SER A 165 20.77 -1.05 18.48
N THR A 166 21.50 -0.37 19.35
CA THR A 166 21.84 -0.87 20.70
C THR A 166 20.70 -0.68 21.70
N ASN A 167 19.77 0.27 21.46
CA ASN A 167 18.51 0.38 22.22
C ASN A 167 17.32 0.27 21.26
N LYS A 168 16.72 -0.92 21.23
CA LYS A 168 15.60 -1.28 20.33
C LYS A 168 14.27 -0.62 20.72
N ASN A 169 14.11 -0.18 21.97
CA ASN A 169 12.88 0.44 22.46
C ASN A 169 12.86 1.96 22.35
N LYS A 170 14.01 2.59 22.11
CA LYS A 170 14.12 4.05 22.04
C LYS A 170 13.34 4.59 20.84
N LEU A 171 12.43 5.52 21.12
CA LEU A 171 11.70 6.30 20.11
C LEU A 171 11.76 7.78 20.49
N THR A 172 11.76 8.66 19.49
CA THR A 172 11.49 10.08 19.68
C THR A 172 9.98 10.33 19.59
N ASN A 173 9.50 11.48 20.07
CA ASN A 173 8.07 11.81 20.00
C ASN A 173 7.55 11.81 18.56
N ASP A 174 8.34 12.30 17.59
CA ASP A 174 7.96 12.27 16.18
C ASP A 174 7.87 10.85 15.64
N SER A 175 8.85 10.01 15.95
CA SER A 175 8.85 8.61 15.51
C SER A 175 7.69 7.84 16.15
N LEU A 176 7.41 8.07 17.43
CA LEU A 176 6.26 7.48 18.13
C LEU A 176 4.94 7.88 17.46
N ALA A 177 4.75 9.16 17.10
CA ALA A 177 3.53 9.61 16.43
C ALA A 177 3.31 8.89 15.09
N ARG A 178 4.37 8.75 14.28
CA ARG A 178 4.30 8.02 13.00
C ARG A 178 4.04 6.52 13.19
N TRP A 179 4.70 5.88 14.16
CA TRP A 179 4.51 4.46 14.45
C TRP A 179 3.15 4.15 15.08
N LEU A 180 2.59 5.05 15.90
CA LEU A 180 1.23 4.90 16.43
C LEU A 180 0.20 4.85 15.32
N LEU A 181 0.27 5.78 14.36
CA LEU A 181 -0.62 5.79 13.20
C LEU A 181 -0.47 4.50 12.37
N ALA A 182 0.77 4.15 12.00
CA ALA A 182 1.03 2.94 11.23
C ALA A 182 0.54 1.67 11.95
N PHE A 183 0.70 1.60 13.27
CA PHE A 183 0.25 0.45 14.06
C PHE A 183 -1.27 0.33 14.11
N GLN A 184 -2.00 1.44 14.23
CA GLN A 184 -3.46 1.41 14.14
C GLN A 184 -3.92 0.78 12.81
N SER A 185 -3.18 1.02 11.73
CA SER A 185 -3.44 0.47 10.39
C SER A 185 -2.88 -0.94 10.13
N TYR A 186 -1.81 -1.35 10.81
CA TYR A 186 -1.05 -2.60 10.60
C TYR A 186 -0.64 -3.29 11.93
N SER A 187 -1.62 -3.78 12.69
CA SER A 187 -1.38 -4.29 14.06
C SER A 187 -1.15 -5.80 14.16
N GLY A 188 -1.87 -6.62 13.39
CA GLY A 188 -2.02 -8.06 13.70
C GLY A 188 -2.94 -8.29 14.91
N THR A 189 -2.77 -9.38 15.65
CA THR A 189 -3.63 -9.75 16.82
C THR A 189 -2.85 -10.31 18.02
N SER A 190 -1.56 -9.98 18.16
CA SER A 190 -0.64 -10.54 19.17
C SER A 190 -0.78 -9.95 20.59
N ASP A 191 -1.38 -8.78 20.73
CA ASP A 191 -1.51 -7.99 21.97
C ASP A 191 -2.59 -8.52 22.95
N LYS A 192 -3.34 -9.56 22.55
CA LYS A 192 -4.23 -10.47 23.33
C LYS A 192 -5.36 -9.87 24.19
N ALA A 193 -5.26 -8.64 24.68
CA ALA A 193 -6.31 -8.01 25.49
C ALA A 193 -7.42 -7.49 24.58
N LYS A 194 -8.61 -8.07 24.66
CA LYS A 194 -9.77 -7.72 23.83
C LYS A 194 -10.72 -6.80 24.58
N TYR A 195 -11.35 -5.89 23.84
CA TYR A 195 -12.49 -5.17 24.38
C TYR A 195 -13.60 -6.18 24.78
N PRO A 196 -14.30 -5.99 25.90
CA PRO A 196 -15.36 -6.90 26.32
C PRO A 196 -16.50 -7.01 25.31
N ASN A 197 -17.11 -8.19 25.19
CA ASN A 197 -18.33 -8.42 24.40
C ASN A 197 -18.23 -8.10 22.89
N MET A 198 -17.02 -8.16 22.32
CA MET A 198 -16.85 -8.02 20.88
C MET A 198 -17.65 -9.09 20.10
N LYS A 199 -18.50 -8.65 19.17
CA LYS A 199 -19.27 -9.53 18.29
C LYS A 199 -18.46 -10.03 17.09
N ALA A 200 -17.43 -9.28 16.69
CA ALA A 200 -16.52 -9.63 15.59
C ALA A 200 -15.12 -10.02 16.11
N SER A 201 -14.33 -10.67 15.25
CA SER A 201 -12.93 -10.95 15.53
C SER A 201 -12.12 -9.67 15.69
N ALA A 202 -11.05 -9.71 16.49
CA ALA A 202 -10.12 -8.60 16.64
C ALA A 202 -9.59 -8.12 15.28
N SER A 203 -9.59 -6.80 15.10
CA SER A 203 -9.04 -6.15 13.92
C SER A 203 -7.56 -6.44 13.79
N LYS A 204 -7.10 -6.74 12.58
CA LYS A 204 -5.67 -6.88 12.27
C LYS A 204 -5.03 -5.54 11.82
N GLY A 205 -5.80 -4.46 11.89
CA GLY A 205 -5.54 -3.25 11.11
C GLY A 205 -6.10 -3.39 9.71
N TRP A 206 -6.82 -2.37 9.24
CA TRP A 206 -7.52 -2.43 7.95
C TRP A 206 -6.55 -2.63 6.78
N LEU A 207 -5.41 -1.93 6.81
CA LEU A 207 -4.45 -1.93 5.72
C LEU A 207 -3.65 -3.23 5.60
N LEU A 208 -3.57 -4.05 6.66
CA LEU A 208 -2.80 -5.30 6.65
C LEU A 208 -3.33 -6.31 5.61
N GLY A 209 -4.62 -6.29 5.32
CA GLY A 209 -5.25 -7.20 4.35
C GLY A 209 -5.32 -6.66 2.92
N LEU A 210 -4.80 -5.46 2.65
CA LEU A 210 -4.95 -4.80 1.36
C LEU A 210 -3.71 -4.99 0.47
N GLY A 211 -3.93 -4.96 -0.84
CA GLY A 211 -2.87 -4.67 -1.80
C GLY A 211 -2.96 -3.19 -2.16
N GLY A 212 -2.43 -2.34 -1.29
CA GLY A 212 -2.54 -0.89 -1.36
C GLY A 212 -2.09 -0.33 -2.70
N ILE A 213 -2.89 0.53 -3.31
CA ILE A 213 -2.58 1.25 -4.55
C ILE A 213 -2.90 2.73 -4.36
N TYR A 214 -1.98 3.61 -4.72
CA TYR A 214 -2.22 5.05 -4.83
C TYR A 214 -1.44 5.65 -6.00
N VAL A 215 -1.77 6.89 -6.36
CA VAL A 215 -1.17 7.59 -7.51
C VAL A 215 -0.31 8.76 -7.04
N GLU A 216 0.96 8.77 -7.38
CA GLU A 216 1.85 9.91 -7.17
C GLU A 216 1.91 10.83 -8.38
N GLY A 217 1.92 12.13 -8.11
CA GLY A 217 2.27 13.17 -9.07
C GLY A 217 3.74 13.59 -8.93
N ASP A 218 4.09 14.73 -9.53
CA ASP A 218 5.44 15.31 -9.42
C ASP A 218 5.71 16.02 -8.08
N ASN A 219 4.65 16.32 -7.32
CA ASN A 219 4.72 16.85 -5.96
C ASN A 219 3.62 16.27 -5.06
N LEU A 220 3.73 16.53 -3.76
CA LEU A 220 2.83 16.02 -2.73
C LEU A 220 1.42 16.60 -2.88
N PHE A 221 1.27 17.85 -3.29
CA PHE A 221 -0.04 18.45 -3.61
C PHE A 221 -0.77 17.63 -4.68
N LYS A 222 -0.12 17.36 -5.82
CA LYS A 222 -0.72 16.57 -6.90
C LYS A 222 -0.98 15.14 -6.47
N THR A 223 -0.07 14.54 -5.70
CA THR A 223 -0.27 13.21 -5.10
C THR A 223 -1.53 13.18 -4.24
N LEU A 224 -1.72 14.14 -3.34
CA LEU A 224 -2.92 14.22 -2.51
C LEU A 224 -4.18 14.46 -3.36
N MET A 225 -4.14 15.38 -4.32
CA MET A 225 -5.29 15.67 -5.18
C MET A 225 -5.69 14.49 -6.08
N LEU A 226 -4.73 13.75 -6.62
CA LEU A 226 -4.99 12.57 -7.46
C LEU A 226 -5.70 11.46 -6.68
N ASN A 227 -5.44 11.35 -5.38
CA ASN A 227 -6.06 10.36 -4.48
C ASN A 227 -7.23 10.92 -3.64
N LEU A 228 -7.57 12.20 -3.78
CA LEU A 228 -8.76 12.80 -3.19
C LEU A 228 -9.97 12.38 -4.03
N MET A 229 -11.02 11.89 -3.37
CA MET A 229 -12.18 11.20 -3.94
C MET A 229 -13.48 11.95 -3.59
N PRO A 230 -13.83 13.02 -4.32
CA PRO A 230 -15.05 13.80 -4.09
C PRO A 230 -16.30 12.91 -4.10
N ASN A 231 -16.98 12.79 -2.96
CA ASN A 231 -18.22 12.02 -2.83
C ASN A 231 -19.34 12.86 -2.21
N GLU A 232 -20.32 13.25 -3.03
CA GLU A 232 -21.47 14.09 -2.65
C GLU A 232 -22.39 13.45 -1.61
N GLN A 233 -22.43 12.10 -1.57
CA GLN A 233 -23.36 11.35 -0.72
C GLN A 233 -22.80 11.06 0.67
N ALA A 234 -21.48 11.16 0.85
CA ALA A 234 -20.82 10.83 2.11
C ALA A 234 -20.67 12.08 2.99
N ASN A 235 -21.05 11.95 4.27
CA ASN A 235 -20.74 12.95 5.29
C ASN A 235 -19.38 12.61 5.91
N GLN A 236 -18.31 13.24 5.40
CA GLN A 236 -16.95 12.97 5.84
C GLN A 236 -16.77 13.31 7.33
N LYS A 237 -16.39 12.32 8.13
CA LYS A 237 -16.16 12.47 9.57
C LYS A 237 -15.00 11.57 10.02
N PRO A 238 -13.84 12.12 10.38
CA PRO A 238 -12.70 11.34 10.85
C PRO A 238 -12.88 10.92 12.32
N ILE A 239 -12.11 9.93 12.76
CA ILE A 239 -12.28 9.31 14.08
C ILE A 239 -12.08 10.28 15.26
N TRP A 240 -11.32 11.36 15.11
CA TRP A 240 -11.11 12.36 16.17
C TRP A 240 -12.32 13.26 16.43
N GLU A 241 -13.26 13.35 15.47
CA GLU A 241 -14.55 14.02 15.63
C GLU A 241 -15.64 13.11 16.21
N SER A 242 -15.36 11.81 16.34
CA SER A 242 -16.29 10.85 16.94
C SER A 242 -16.15 10.79 18.46
N ASP A 243 -17.27 10.52 19.13
CA ASP A 243 -17.28 10.24 20.56
C ASP A 243 -16.76 8.84 20.84
N PHE A 244 -16.36 8.55 22.08
CA PHE A 244 -15.72 7.29 22.44
C PHE A 244 -16.52 6.05 22.01
N ASN A 245 -17.83 6.03 22.29
CA ASN A 245 -18.69 4.88 21.96
C ASN A 245 -18.75 4.59 20.46
N ASP A 246 -18.74 5.63 19.63
CA ASP A 246 -18.75 5.48 18.19
C ASP A 246 -17.46 4.80 17.72
N LYS A 247 -16.31 5.07 18.35
CA LYS A 247 -14.99 4.48 17.98
C LYS A 247 -14.86 3.00 18.32
N LEU A 248 -15.74 2.46 19.17
CA LEU A 248 -15.65 1.06 19.60
C LEU A 248 -16.12 0.07 18.54
N HIS A 249 -17.05 0.51 17.68
CA HIS A 249 -17.49 -0.24 16.52
C HIS A 249 -17.96 -1.69 16.84
N LEU A 250 -18.67 -1.88 17.97
CA LEU A 250 -18.95 -3.21 18.55
C LEU A 250 -19.92 -4.09 17.74
N GLU A 251 -20.66 -3.50 16.81
CA GLU A 251 -21.59 -4.22 15.96
C GLU A 251 -20.88 -5.07 14.91
N ALA A 252 -21.38 -6.29 14.66
CA ALA A 252 -20.72 -7.24 13.76
C ALA A 252 -20.72 -6.78 12.29
N ASN A 253 -21.69 -5.96 11.91
CA ASN A 253 -21.87 -5.41 10.57
C ASN A 253 -21.36 -3.96 10.45
N TYR A 254 -20.59 -3.47 11.42
CA TYR A 254 -20.05 -2.11 11.34
C TYR A 254 -19.06 -1.99 10.18
N ALA A 255 -19.27 -0.99 9.34
CA ALA A 255 -18.27 -0.43 8.44
C ALA A 255 -18.54 1.07 8.30
N PRO A 256 -17.49 1.90 8.13
CA PRO A 256 -17.65 3.30 7.79
C PRO A 256 -18.49 3.48 6.52
N ASP A 257 -19.24 4.56 6.45
CA ASP A 257 -19.95 5.01 5.25
C ASP A 257 -19.23 6.17 4.53
N ASN A 258 -18.08 6.59 5.06
CA ASN A 258 -17.28 7.70 4.56
C ASN A 258 -15.77 7.38 4.61
N LEU A 259 -15.00 8.02 3.74
CA LEU A 259 -13.57 7.75 3.57
C LEU A 259 -12.74 8.28 4.74
N SER A 260 -13.13 9.42 5.32
CA SER A 260 -12.39 10.04 6.40
C SER A 260 -12.31 9.16 7.64
N GLU A 261 -13.42 8.50 7.99
CA GLU A 261 -13.47 7.49 9.04
C GLU A 261 -12.70 6.23 8.65
N LEU A 262 -12.88 5.71 7.42
CA LEU A 262 -12.14 4.53 6.94
C LEU A 262 -10.62 4.72 7.02
N TYR A 263 -10.14 5.91 6.66
CA TYR A 263 -8.73 6.26 6.64
C TYR A 263 -8.13 6.47 8.04
N THR A 264 -8.98 6.68 9.05
CA THR A 264 -8.58 6.96 10.43
C THR A 264 -9.09 5.91 11.42
N ASN A 265 -9.68 4.83 10.92
CA ASN A 265 -10.20 3.74 11.74
C ASN A 265 -9.08 3.13 12.58
N CYS A 266 -9.34 2.98 13.88
CA CYS A 266 -8.38 2.47 14.84
C CYS A 266 -8.63 0.98 15.08
N SER A 267 -7.57 0.17 14.97
CA SER A 267 -7.67 -1.25 15.34
C SER A 267 -7.57 -1.48 16.84
N ARG A 268 -7.11 -0.49 17.61
CA ARG A 268 -6.89 -0.55 19.06
C ARG A 268 -7.36 0.70 19.79
N LEU A 269 -7.74 0.52 21.04
CA LEU A 269 -7.62 1.59 22.03
C LEU A 269 -6.19 1.57 22.57
N LEU A 270 -5.45 2.65 22.35
CA LEU A 270 -4.06 2.80 22.81
C LEU A 270 -4.02 3.84 23.92
N TYR A 271 -3.31 3.55 25.00
CA TYR A 271 -3.08 4.48 26.10
C TYR A 271 -1.59 4.61 26.36
N ILE A 272 -1.11 5.84 26.43
CA ILE A 272 0.22 6.21 26.88
C ILE A 272 0.05 7.17 28.04
N ASN A 273 0.82 7.00 29.11
CA ASN A 273 0.77 7.92 30.24
C ASN A 273 1.13 9.34 29.75
N PRO A 274 0.26 10.36 29.94
CA PRO A 274 0.55 11.72 29.48
C PRO A 274 1.80 12.33 30.11
N ASN A 275 2.32 11.78 31.21
CA ASN A 275 3.57 12.22 31.85
C ASN A 275 4.84 11.63 31.20
N THR A 276 4.70 10.74 30.21
CA THR A 276 5.83 10.06 29.58
C THR A 276 6.84 11.05 29.00
N ASP A 277 8.13 10.88 29.31
CA ASP A 277 9.24 11.67 28.77
C ASP A 277 10.27 10.75 28.10
N LEU A 278 10.19 10.66 26.76
CA LEU A 278 11.05 9.77 25.97
C LEU A 278 12.54 10.12 25.99
N ASN A 279 12.93 11.25 26.60
CA ASN A 279 14.34 11.54 26.87
C ASN A 279 14.87 10.80 28.10
N LYS A 280 13.98 10.30 28.96
CA LYS A 280 14.30 9.66 30.25
C LYS A 280 13.91 8.20 30.31
N GLU A 281 12.88 7.79 29.56
CA GLU A 281 12.35 6.43 29.59
C GLU A 281 11.92 5.92 28.20
N ASP A 282 11.78 4.60 28.08
CA ASP A 282 11.22 3.97 26.88
C ASP A 282 9.70 4.10 26.86
N VAL A 283 9.10 4.15 25.66
CA VAL A 283 7.63 4.17 25.56
C VAL A 283 7.04 2.84 26.03
N GLN A 284 5.99 2.94 26.84
CA GLN A 284 5.09 1.83 27.14
C GLN A 284 3.69 2.19 26.70
N ILE A 285 3.10 1.35 25.85
CA ILE A 285 1.77 1.55 25.28
C ILE A 285 0.87 0.45 25.82
N GLU A 286 -0.18 0.83 26.53
CA GLU A 286 -1.27 -0.08 26.87
C GLU A 286 -2.23 -0.20 25.69
N ALA A 287 -2.61 -1.42 25.33
CA ALA A 287 -3.42 -1.68 24.14
C ALA A 287 -4.61 -2.60 24.42
N VAL A 288 -5.73 -2.31 23.77
CA VAL A 288 -6.95 -3.12 23.80
C VAL A 288 -7.47 -3.31 22.38
N GLN A 289 -7.66 -4.57 21.98
CA GLN A 289 -8.16 -4.95 20.65
C GLN A 289 -9.59 -4.48 20.45
N LEU A 290 -9.81 -3.74 19.35
CA LEU A 290 -11.14 -3.42 18.83
C LEU A 290 -11.57 -4.45 17.76
N PRO A 291 -12.88 -4.61 17.53
CA PRO A 291 -13.40 -5.47 16.46
C PRO A 291 -12.97 -4.98 15.08
N GLY A 292 -12.83 -5.91 14.14
CA GLY A 292 -12.68 -5.60 12.73
C GLY A 292 -14.00 -5.17 12.10
N MET A 293 -13.90 -4.41 11.01
CA MET A 293 -15.05 -4.00 10.19
C MET A 293 -15.66 -5.19 9.43
N ASP A 294 -16.93 -5.04 9.07
CA ASP A 294 -17.57 -5.86 8.03
C ASP A 294 -16.82 -5.66 6.72
N LYS A 295 -16.16 -6.71 6.27
CA LYS A 295 -15.31 -6.66 5.08
C LYS A 295 -16.13 -6.49 3.82
N ASP A 296 -17.31 -7.10 3.73
CA ASP A 296 -18.11 -7.06 2.49
C ASP A 296 -18.61 -5.62 2.25
N ILE A 297 -18.98 -4.89 3.32
CA ILE A 297 -19.36 -3.47 3.24
C ILE A 297 -18.14 -2.56 3.05
N ALA A 298 -17.10 -2.69 3.89
CA ALA A 298 -15.93 -1.82 3.85
C ALA A 298 -15.14 -1.93 2.53
N ASN A 299 -15.11 -3.11 1.91
CA ASN A 299 -14.54 -3.30 0.57
C ASN A 299 -15.26 -2.48 -0.51
N GLY A 300 -16.55 -2.18 -0.31
CA GLY A 300 -17.35 -1.40 -1.26
C GLY A 300 -16.97 0.08 -1.32
N ILE A 301 -16.33 0.61 -0.27
CA ILE A 301 -15.89 2.01 -0.21
C ILE A 301 -14.38 2.18 -0.29
N GLU A 302 -13.58 1.12 -0.15
CA GLU A 302 -12.11 1.18 -0.19
C GLU A 302 -11.58 1.48 -1.61
N PRO A 303 -11.01 2.67 -1.88
CA PRO A 303 -10.61 3.03 -3.24
C PRO A 303 -9.15 2.65 -3.55
N MET A 304 -8.35 2.28 -2.56
CA MET A 304 -6.89 2.15 -2.69
C MET A 304 -6.42 0.70 -2.60
N THR A 305 -7.14 -0.27 -3.16
CA THR A 305 -6.70 -1.67 -3.17
C THR A 305 -6.93 -2.36 -4.52
N LEU A 306 -6.05 -3.30 -4.85
CA LEU A 306 -6.35 -4.33 -5.85
C LEU A 306 -7.46 -5.24 -5.35
N PHE A 307 -8.27 -5.74 -6.27
CA PHE A 307 -9.31 -6.74 -6.01
C PHE A 307 -9.05 -8.05 -6.75
N GLN A 308 -9.63 -9.12 -6.23
CA GLN A 308 -9.66 -10.44 -6.86
C GLN A 308 -10.99 -11.14 -6.59
N LYS A 309 -11.28 -12.15 -7.42
CA LYS A 309 -12.41 -13.05 -7.25
C LYS A 309 -11.90 -14.49 -7.14
N PRO A 310 -11.71 -15.04 -5.93
CA PRO A 310 -11.18 -16.38 -5.75
C PRO A 310 -12.06 -17.46 -6.39
N LYS A 311 -11.45 -18.47 -7.00
CA LYS A 311 -12.14 -19.59 -7.66
C LYS A 311 -12.42 -20.78 -6.70
N SER A 312 -11.82 -20.78 -5.53
CA SER A 312 -11.93 -21.83 -4.51
C SER A 312 -11.86 -21.23 -3.09
N GLY A 313 -12.13 -22.06 -2.07
CA GLY A 313 -12.11 -21.65 -0.67
C GLY A 313 -13.39 -20.98 -0.19
N THR A 314 -13.37 -20.46 1.05
CA THR A 314 -14.53 -19.85 1.72
C THR A 314 -15.00 -18.55 1.06
N ASN A 315 -14.12 -17.86 0.35
CA ASN A 315 -14.41 -16.61 -0.36
C ASN A 315 -14.68 -16.83 -1.86
N LYS A 316 -14.96 -18.08 -2.27
CA LYS A 316 -15.21 -18.41 -3.68
C LYS A 316 -16.31 -17.53 -4.26
N GLY A 317 -16.00 -16.87 -5.37
CA GLY A 317 -16.95 -16.02 -6.10
C GLY A 317 -17.22 -14.65 -5.47
N LYS A 318 -16.65 -14.34 -4.30
CA LYS A 318 -16.71 -13.01 -3.69
C LYS A 318 -15.60 -12.11 -4.24
N ILE A 319 -15.89 -10.81 -4.38
CA ILE A 319 -14.87 -9.80 -4.65
C ILE A 319 -14.23 -9.43 -3.31
N ILE A 320 -12.92 -9.63 -3.19
CA ILE A 320 -12.15 -9.32 -1.99
C ILE A 320 -10.85 -8.60 -2.38
N PRO A 321 -10.23 -7.86 -1.45
CA PRO A 321 -8.91 -7.31 -1.64
C PRO A 321 -7.90 -8.39 -2.04
N LYS A 322 -6.98 -8.03 -2.92
CA LYS A 322 -5.83 -8.84 -3.31
C LYS A 322 -4.58 -8.20 -2.74
N MET A 323 -3.98 -8.84 -1.73
CA MET A 323 -2.67 -8.44 -1.23
C MET A 323 -1.59 -8.55 -2.31
N HIS A 324 -0.56 -7.70 -2.21
CA HIS A 324 0.62 -7.83 -3.04
C HIS A 324 1.38 -9.11 -2.67
N GLU A 325 2.01 -9.73 -3.67
CA GLU A 325 2.74 -10.99 -3.52
C GLU A 325 4.24 -10.66 -3.43
N MET A 326 4.96 -11.24 -2.47
CA MET A 326 6.43 -11.14 -2.41
C MET A 326 7.05 -11.69 -3.71
N ASN A 327 8.15 -11.09 -4.17
CA ASN A 327 8.85 -11.47 -5.41
C ASN A 327 8.01 -11.34 -6.70
N LYS A 328 6.97 -10.50 -6.68
CA LYS A 328 6.13 -10.23 -7.84
C LYS A 328 5.93 -8.74 -8.06
N SER A 329 6.58 -8.24 -9.10
CA SER A 329 6.43 -6.85 -9.55
C SER A 329 4.99 -6.50 -9.92
N LEU A 330 4.60 -5.24 -9.66
CA LEU A 330 3.27 -4.69 -9.87
C LEU A 330 2.77 -4.87 -11.31
N TRP A 331 3.65 -4.71 -12.30
CA TRP A 331 3.26 -4.81 -13.71
C TRP A 331 2.74 -6.20 -14.10
N ARG A 332 3.08 -7.25 -13.35
CA ARG A 332 2.54 -8.61 -13.54
C ARG A 332 1.06 -8.70 -13.16
N ASN A 333 0.58 -7.75 -12.36
CA ASN A 333 -0.82 -7.57 -11.99
C ASN A 333 -1.47 -6.39 -12.74
N PHE A 334 -0.88 -5.88 -13.83
CA PHE A 334 -1.40 -4.70 -14.55
C PHE A 334 -2.87 -4.84 -14.95
N GLY A 335 -3.30 -6.04 -15.38
CA GLY A 335 -4.70 -6.30 -15.70
C GLY A 335 -5.66 -6.02 -14.53
N LEU A 336 -5.23 -6.23 -13.28
CA LEU A 336 -6.06 -5.95 -12.09
C LEU A 336 -6.16 -4.46 -11.75
N LEU A 337 -5.14 -3.65 -12.08
CA LEU A 337 -5.24 -2.19 -12.00
C LEU A 337 -6.37 -1.67 -12.89
N GLU A 338 -6.58 -2.36 -14.03
CA GLU A 338 -7.48 -1.93 -15.10
C GLU A 338 -8.78 -2.72 -15.18
N GLY A 339 -9.05 -3.61 -14.22
CA GLY A 339 -10.26 -4.45 -14.22
C GLY A 339 -10.32 -5.43 -15.41
N LEU A 340 -9.20 -5.65 -16.08
CA LEU A 340 -9.03 -6.55 -17.22
C LEU A 340 -8.72 -7.97 -16.72
N SER A 341 -9.76 -8.71 -16.34
CA SER A 341 -9.63 -10.09 -15.88
C SER A 341 -9.29 -11.06 -17.02
N ASP A 342 -8.75 -12.25 -16.67
CA ASP A 342 -8.39 -13.30 -17.64
C ASP A 342 -9.61 -14.00 -18.26
N ASP A 343 -10.77 -13.94 -17.60
CA ASP A 343 -12.01 -14.58 -18.02
C ASP A 343 -13.03 -13.50 -18.39
N ASN A 344 -13.42 -13.40 -19.68
CA ASN A 344 -14.43 -12.48 -20.23
C ASN A 344 -15.84 -12.56 -19.56
N LYS A 345 -16.00 -13.31 -18.46
CA LYS A 345 -17.25 -13.54 -17.74
C LYS A 345 -17.28 -12.88 -16.34
N ASP A 346 -16.14 -12.52 -15.76
CA ASP A 346 -16.07 -11.96 -14.41
C ASP A 346 -15.41 -10.58 -14.42
N THR A 347 -16.18 -9.52 -14.22
CA THR A 347 -15.67 -8.16 -14.05
C THR A 347 -15.07 -8.01 -12.65
N ILE A 348 -13.75 -7.83 -12.56
CA ILE A 348 -13.07 -7.46 -11.31
C ILE A 348 -13.03 -5.93 -11.25
N PRO A 349 -13.45 -5.29 -10.15
CA PRO A 349 -13.42 -3.83 -10.06
C PRO A 349 -11.98 -3.31 -10.08
N LYS A 350 -11.79 -2.16 -10.72
CA LYS A 350 -10.56 -1.37 -10.62
C LYS A 350 -10.42 -0.84 -9.20
N PRO A 351 -9.19 -0.60 -8.72
CA PRO A 351 -9.01 0.29 -7.56
C PRO A 351 -9.73 1.61 -7.82
N GLY A 352 -10.49 2.10 -6.85
CA GLY A 352 -11.25 3.34 -6.96
C GLY A 352 -10.39 4.53 -7.40
N VAL A 353 -9.17 4.67 -6.87
CA VAL A 353 -8.23 5.73 -7.29
C VAL A 353 -7.80 5.63 -8.75
N ILE A 354 -7.79 4.44 -9.34
CA ILE A 354 -7.50 4.26 -10.77
C ILE A 354 -8.76 4.49 -11.60
N SER A 355 -9.94 4.05 -11.14
CA SER A 355 -11.21 4.37 -11.79
C SER A 355 -11.41 5.88 -11.89
N ASP A 356 -11.12 6.59 -10.80
CA ASP A 356 -11.34 8.02 -10.71
C ASP A 356 -10.41 8.84 -11.61
N LEU A 357 -9.27 8.28 -12.07
CA LEU A 357 -8.46 8.93 -13.11
C LEU A 357 -9.24 9.07 -14.43
N TYR A 358 -10.19 8.19 -14.70
CA TYR A 358 -11.05 8.23 -15.89
C TYR A 358 -12.28 9.12 -15.71
N ASP A 359 -12.81 9.15 -14.48
CA ASP A 359 -14.05 9.86 -14.14
C ASP A 359 -13.82 11.34 -13.81
N LYS A 360 -12.67 11.68 -13.20
CA LYS A 360 -12.20 13.06 -13.07
C LYS A 360 -12.18 13.66 -14.48
N PRO A 361 -12.87 14.80 -14.70
CA PRO A 361 -13.22 15.23 -16.05
C PRO A 361 -11.97 15.31 -16.93
N LYS A 362 -12.14 14.91 -18.21
CA LYS A 362 -11.22 15.23 -19.30
C LYS A 362 -11.21 16.75 -19.50
N ILE A 363 -10.74 17.47 -18.50
CA ILE A 363 -10.52 18.90 -18.63
C ILE A 363 -9.25 18.98 -19.44
N ASP A 364 -9.37 19.47 -20.67
CA ASP A 364 -8.25 19.69 -21.59
C ASP A 364 -7.12 20.55 -20.98
N ASN A 365 -7.37 21.20 -19.83
CA ASN A 365 -6.42 22.00 -19.05
C ASN A 365 -5.76 21.27 -17.86
N ILE A 366 -6.13 20.03 -17.53
CA ILE A 366 -5.40 19.22 -16.54
C ILE A 366 -4.34 18.41 -17.30
N ASN A 367 -3.30 19.13 -17.75
CA ASN A 367 -2.11 18.48 -18.27
C ASN A 367 -1.35 17.88 -17.08
N THR A 368 -1.76 16.67 -16.71
CA THR A 368 -1.09 15.90 -15.67
C THR A 368 0.20 15.38 -16.28
N SER A 369 1.32 15.73 -15.65
CA SER A 369 2.63 15.12 -15.91
C SER A 369 2.54 13.60 -15.78
N ASP A 370 3.60 12.89 -16.15
CA ASP A 370 3.72 11.46 -15.90
C ASP A 370 3.32 11.13 -14.46
N ILE A 371 2.50 10.09 -14.31
CA ILE A 371 2.02 9.62 -13.02
C ILE A 371 2.78 8.38 -12.62
N THR A 372 2.86 8.15 -11.31
CA THR A 372 3.43 6.93 -10.77
C THR A 372 2.35 6.17 -10.01
N ILE A 373 2.03 4.95 -10.44
CA ILE A 373 1.18 4.06 -9.65
C ILE A 373 2.07 3.38 -8.63
N VAL A 374 1.81 3.61 -7.35
CA VAL A 374 2.56 3.02 -6.24
C VAL A 374 1.75 1.88 -5.62
N ALA A 375 2.41 0.73 -5.46
CA ALA A 375 1.93 -0.41 -4.72
C ALA A 375 2.60 -0.49 -3.36
N VAL A 376 1.80 -0.64 -2.31
CA VAL A 376 2.26 -0.74 -0.93
C VAL A 376 1.45 -1.78 -0.18
N GLY A 377 2.10 -2.61 0.61
CA GLY A 377 1.45 -3.64 1.42
C GLY A 377 2.38 -4.23 2.45
N MET A 378 1.85 -5.12 3.29
CA MET A 378 2.64 -5.86 4.26
C MET A 378 2.34 -7.35 4.17
N THR A 379 3.36 -8.18 4.34
CA THR A 379 3.20 -9.60 4.60
C THR A 379 3.05 -9.84 6.10
N TYR A 380 2.43 -10.96 6.46
CA TYR A 380 2.27 -11.34 7.85
C TYR A 380 2.35 -12.86 8.04
N ASN A 381 2.61 -13.30 9.28
CA ASN A 381 2.64 -14.71 9.63
C ASN A 381 1.25 -15.34 9.47
N HIS A 382 1.15 -16.49 8.82
CA HIS A 382 -0.12 -17.23 8.68
C HIS A 382 -0.47 -18.03 9.94
N ASP A 383 -0.29 -17.41 11.11
CA ASP A 383 -0.62 -17.94 12.43
C ASP A 383 -1.74 -17.10 13.09
N ALA A 384 -2.15 -17.50 14.29
CA ALA A 384 -3.21 -16.83 15.05
C ALA A 384 -2.89 -15.37 15.43
N SER A 385 -1.61 -14.98 15.43
CA SER A 385 -1.16 -13.63 15.73
C SER A 385 -1.18 -12.72 14.51
N SER A 386 -1.05 -13.28 13.30
CA SER A 386 -1.00 -12.52 12.05
C SER A 386 -0.06 -11.33 12.11
N MET A 387 1.09 -11.55 12.76
CA MET A 387 2.10 -10.51 12.95
C MET A 387 2.65 -10.05 11.60
N PRO A 388 2.60 -8.74 11.29
CA PRO A 388 3.30 -8.19 10.14
C PRO A 388 4.79 -8.56 10.20
N ASN A 389 5.35 -9.01 9.09
CA ASN A 389 6.70 -9.58 9.02
C ASN A 389 7.52 -9.14 7.80
N GLY A 390 6.96 -8.30 6.93
CA GLY A 390 7.64 -7.78 5.76
C GLY A 390 6.82 -6.68 5.11
N GLU A 391 7.52 -5.78 4.43
CA GLU A 391 6.95 -4.70 3.64
C GLU A 391 7.09 -5.03 2.16
N ILE A 392 6.08 -4.68 1.38
CA ILE A 392 6.10 -4.74 -0.08
C ILE A 392 5.88 -3.32 -0.58
N CYS A 393 6.82 -2.82 -1.38
CA CYS A 393 6.67 -1.58 -2.13
C CYS A 393 7.12 -1.81 -3.57
N ASP A 394 6.36 -1.27 -4.53
CA ASP A 394 6.73 -1.24 -5.94
C ASP A 394 6.07 -0.03 -6.63
N SER A 395 6.53 0.34 -7.81
CA SER A 395 5.98 1.47 -8.56
C SER A 395 6.03 1.25 -10.08
N LEU A 396 5.11 1.91 -10.77
CA LEU A 396 5.05 1.96 -12.24
C LEU A 396 4.85 3.40 -12.70
N ASN A 397 5.87 3.95 -13.36
CA ASN A 397 5.79 5.24 -14.02
C ASN A 397 5.09 5.09 -15.36
N ILE A 398 4.02 5.85 -15.57
CA ILE A 398 3.21 5.78 -16.77
C ILE A 398 2.81 7.20 -17.19
N LYS A 399 3.01 7.52 -18.46
CA LYS A 399 2.52 8.79 -19.00
C LYS A 399 1.02 8.86 -18.86
N ARG A 400 0.49 9.93 -18.27
CA ARG A 400 -0.95 10.05 -18.01
C ARG A 400 -1.80 9.83 -19.26
N GLU A 401 -1.34 10.33 -20.40
CA GLU A 401 -2.04 10.22 -21.68
C GLU A 401 -2.23 8.77 -22.16
N THR A 402 -1.40 7.83 -21.70
CA THR A 402 -1.56 6.39 -21.98
C THR A 402 -2.89 5.85 -21.47
N PHE A 403 -3.40 6.41 -20.37
CA PHE A 403 -4.73 6.07 -19.84
C PHE A 403 -5.88 6.67 -20.66
N ASN A 404 -5.64 7.54 -21.65
CA ASN A 404 -6.73 8.08 -22.46
C ASN A 404 -7.24 7.08 -23.51
N ASP A 405 -6.46 6.04 -23.83
CA ASP A 405 -6.77 5.03 -24.84
C ASP A 405 -7.15 3.67 -24.23
N ILE A 406 -8.34 3.62 -23.65
CA ILE A 406 -8.97 2.41 -23.07
C ILE A 406 -9.75 1.57 -24.09
N SER A 407 -9.58 1.85 -25.39
CA SER A 407 -10.23 1.06 -26.42
C SER A 407 -9.76 -0.41 -26.35
N LYS A 408 -10.55 -1.34 -26.88
CA LYS A 408 -10.23 -2.78 -26.84
C LYS A 408 -8.83 -3.12 -27.40
N ASN A 409 -8.33 -2.29 -28.32
CA ASN A 409 -7.00 -2.41 -28.92
C ASN A 409 -6.06 -1.25 -28.53
N GLY A 410 -6.45 -0.46 -27.54
CA GLY A 410 -5.75 0.72 -27.08
C GLY A 410 -4.52 0.40 -26.24
N ARG A 411 -3.77 1.44 -25.88
CA ARG A 411 -2.49 1.31 -25.17
C ARG A 411 -2.59 0.51 -23.87
N VAL A 412 -3.60 0.78 -23.05
CA VAL A 412 -3.81 0.07 -21.77
C VAL A 412 -4.02 -1.43 -22.01
N ALA A 413 -4.85 -1.79 -22.99
CA ALA A 413 -5.10 -3.18 -23.34
C ALA A 413 -3.81 -3.86 -23.85
N GLN A 414 -3.02 -3.17 -24.68
CA GLN A 414 -1.75 -3.70 -25.19
C GLN A 414 -0.71 -3.92 -24.08
N ILE A 415 -0.59 -3.02 -23.10
CA ILE A 415 0.30 -3.21 -21.95
C ILE A 415 -0.09 -4.49 -21.18
N ASN A 416 -1.39 -4.69 -20.96
CA ASN A 416 -1.87 -5.92 -20.32
C ASN A 416 -1.56 -7.18 -21.15
N VAL A 417 -1.74 -7.11 -22.48
CA VAL A 417 -1.38 -8.21 -23.40
C VAL A 417 0.11 -8.54 -23.29
N GLU A 418 0.99 -7.55 -23.33
CA GLU A 418 2.43 -7.78 -23.23
C GLU A 418 2.87 -8.24 -21.84
N SER A 419 2.22 -7.78 -20.77
CA SER A 419 2.43 -8.32 -19.42
C SER A 419 2.09 -9.82 -19.36
N LYS A 420 0.95 -10.23 -19.93
CA LYS A 420 0.56 -11.65 -20.00
C LYS A 420 1.47 -12.46 -20.92
N ASN A 421 1.86 -11.91 -22.07
CA ASN A 421 2.79 -12.56 -22.99
C ASN A 421 4.15 -12.80 -22.32
N THR A 422 4.65 -11.81 -21.57
CA THR A 422 5.90 -11.91 -20.81
C THR A 422 5.81 -13.02 -19.76
N GLN A 423 4.73 -13.06 -18.99
CA GLN A 423 4.52 -14.12 -17.99
C GLN A 423 4.46 -15.52 -18.61
N LYS A 424 3.80 -15.68 -19.76
CA LYS A 424 3.77 -16.95 -20.51
C LYS A 424 5.15 -17.33 -21.07
N ALA A 425 5.93 -16.37 -21.56
CA ALA A 425 7.30 -16.62 -22.05
C ALA A 425 8.22 -17.11 -20.93
N VAL A 426 8.13 -16.52 -19.74
CA VAL A 426 8.83 -17.01 -18.54
C VAL A 426 8.33 -18.40 -18.14
N GLY A 427 7.05 -18.72 -18.36
CA GLY A 427 6.52 -20.08 -18.20
C GLY A 427 7.17 -21.11 -19.15
N ILE A 428 7.40 -20.74 -20.40
CA ILE A 428 8.13 -21.57 -21.37
C ILE A 428 9.58 -21.78 -20.91
N PHE A 429 10.24 -20.72 -20.42
CA PHE A 429 11.56 -20.80 -19.82
C PHE A 429 11.59 -21.72 -18.59
N LYS A 430 10.59 -21.63 -17.69
CA LYS A 430 10.45 -22.54 -16.54
C LYS A 430 10.41 -24.00 -16.95
N TYR A 431 9.65 -24.31 -17.99
CA TYR A 431 9.58 -25.68 -18.52
C TYR A 431 10.93 -26.15 -19.06
N PHE A 432 11.70 -25.28 -19.72
CA PHE A 432 13.06 -25.58 -20.15
C PHE A 432 13.98 -25.92 -18.96
N ILE A 433 14.02 -25.08 -17.93
CA ILE A 433 14.82 -25.31 -16.72
C ILE A 433 14.47 -26.65 -16.07
N GLN A 434 13.17 -26.95 -15.94
CA GLN A 434 12.71 -28.23 -15.39
C GLN A 434 13.21 -29.43 -16.20
N ASN A 435 13.17 -29.36 -17.54
CA ASN A 435 13.67 -30.44 -18.39
C ASN A 435 15.18 -30.64 -18.24
N VAL A 436 15.96 -29.56 -18.20
CA VAL A 436 17.42 -29.64 -18.00
C VAL A 436 17.76 -30.22 -16.63
N MET A 437 17.05 -29.80 -15.57
CA MET A 437 17.23 -30.36 -14.24
C MET A 437 16.87 -31.85 -14.18
N ASN A 438 15.80 -32.27 -14.84
CA ASN A 438 15.43 -33.69 -14.95
C ASN A 438 16.52 -34.50 -15.66
N ILE A 439 17.03 -34.02 -16.80
CA ILE A 439 18.15 -34.67 -17.51
C ILE A 439 19.37 -34.78 -16.60
N ARG A 440 19.63 -33.79 -15.74
CA ARG A 440 20.71 -33.79 -14.74
C ARG A 440 20.42 -34.63 -13.49
N ASN A 441 19.28 -35.30 -13.40
CA ASN A 441 18.79 -36.01 -12.21
C ASN A 441 18.67 -35.13 -10.96
N VAL A 442 18.39 -33.83 -11.12
CA VAL A 442 18.20 -32.91 -10.00
C VAL A 442 16.70 -32.63 -9.84
N SER A 443 16.10 -33.15 -8.78
CA SER A 443 14.72 -32.82 -8.41
C SER A 443 14.73 -31.82 -7.26
N ASN A 444 14.65 -30.54 -7.58
CA ASN A 444 14.55 -29.47 -6.58
C ASN A 444 13.67 -28.32 -7.11
N PRO A 445 12.37 -28.30 -6.75
CA PRO A 445 11.44 -27.25 -7.16
C PRO A 445 11.84 -25.84 -6.67
N ASP A 446 12.49 -25.73 -5.52
CA ASP A 446 12.90 -24.45 -4.94
C ASP A 446 14.02 -23.80 -5.76
N LEU A 447 14.97 -24.62 -6.25
CA LEU A 447 15.99 -24.15 -7.19
C LEU A 447 15.36 -23.61 -8.47
N VAL A 448 14.38 -24.31 -9.05
CA VAL A 448 13.65 -23.83 -10.24
C VAL A 448 12.99 -22.48 -9.94
N ASN A 449 12.30 -22.34 -8.81
CA ASN A 449 11.63 -21.10 -8.46
C ASN A 449 12.62 -19.95 -8.27
N LYS A 450 13.78 -20.20 -7.66
CA LYS A 450 14.86 -19.20 -7.53
C LYS A 450 15.35 -18.69 -8.89
N PHE A 451 15.59 -19.57 -9.85
CA PHE A 451 15.97 -19.15 -11.21
C PHE A 451 14.87 -18.33 -11.89
N ILE A 452 13.60 -18.65 -11.65
CA ILE A 452 12.48 -17.86 -12.19
C ILE A 452 12.39 -16.48 -11.53
N GLU A 453 12.68 -16.37 -10.24
CA GLU A 453 12.78 -15.08 -9.55
C GLU A 453 13.92 -14.23 -10.13
N GLU A 454 15.10 -14.82 -10.38
CA GLU A 454 16.23 -14.14 -11.02
C GLU A 454 15.90 -13.66 -12.45
N VAL A 455 15.15 -14.46 -13.21
CA VAL A 455 14.67 -14.06 -14.55
C VAL A 455 13.70 -12.90 -14.44
N TYR A 456 12.70 -12.95 -13.55
CA TYR A 456 11.78 -11.83 -13.35
C TYR A 456 12.52 -10.57 -12.88
N PHE A 457 13.51 -10.69 -12.00
CA PHE A 457 14.36 -9.59 -11.58
C PHE A 457 15.06 -8.93 -12.77
N SER A 458 15.64 -9.73 -13.69
CA SER A 458 16.29 -9.21 -14.90
C SER A 458 15.30 -8.53 -15.88
N ILE A 459 14.04 -8.96 -15.89
CA ILE A 459 12.97 -8.43 -16.75
C ILE A 459 12.36 -7.15 -16.19
N ASP A 460 12.36 -6.98 -14.87
CA ASP A 460 11.56 -5.97 -14.17
C ASP A 460 11.83 -4.54 -14.65
N GLU A 461 13.07 -4.08 -14.53
CA GLU A 461 13.47 -2.73 -14.96
C GLU A 461 13.27 -2.53 -16.48
N PRO A 462 13.72 -3.44 -17.37
CA PRO A 462 13.43 -3.34 -18.80
C PRO A 462 11.94 -3.22 -19.14
N PHE A 463 11.06 -3.93 -18.44
CA PHE A 463 9.61 -3.85 -18.68
C PHE A 463 9.04 -2.53 -18.18
N LYS A 464 9.47 -2.07 -17.00
CA LYS A 464 9.07 -0.76 -16.44
C LYS A 464 9.46 0.39 -17.37
N LEU A 465 10.68 0.38 -17.90
CA LEU A 465 11.17 1.36 -18.89
C LEU A 465 10.39 1.28 -20.21
N TRP A 466 10.04 0.06 -20.65
CA TRP A 466 9.19 -0.12 -21.82
C TRP A 466 7.80 0.49 -21.61
N ILE A 467 7.17 0.31 -20.44
CA ILE A 467 5.88 0.94 -20.14
C ILE A 467 6.00 2.47 -20.06
N SER A 468 6.99 2.98 -19.32
CA SER A 468 7.10 4.41 -19.01
C SER A 468 7.35 5.30 -20.23
N SER A 469 7.81 4.71 -21.33
CA SER A 469 8.10 5.40 -22.58
C SER A 469 6.88 5.50 -23.50
N ILE A 470 5.85 4.68 -23.31
CA ILE A 470 4.61 4.69 -24.11
C ILE A 470 3.91 6.04 -23.99
N ASN A 471 3.57 6.61 -25.15
CA ASN A 471 2.97 7.93 -25.32
C ASN A 471 1.97 7.94 -26.49
N ASN A 472 1.33 9.08 -26.74
CA ASN A 472 0.33 9.26 -27.80
C ASN A 472 0.87 9.10 -29.23
N GLU A 473 2.19 9.22 -29.42
CA GLU A 473 2.88 9.07 -30.71
C GLU A 473 3.44 7.66 -30.92
N THR A 474 3.39 6.81 -29.89
CA THR A 474 3.95 5.46 -29.93
C THR A 474 3.22 4.60 -30.96
N ASP A 475 3.96 4.04 -31.92
CA ASP A 475 3.43 3.05 -32.86
C ASP A 475 3.19 1.73 -32.15
N MET A 476 1.92 1.50 -31.78
CA MET A 476 1.48 0.31 -31.05
C MET A 476 1.52 -0.98 -31.89
N LYS A 477 1.95 -0.94 -33.16
CA LYS A 477 2.29 -2.16 -33.92
C LYS A 477 3.77 -2.53 -33.76
N ARG A 478 4.65 -1.53 -33.82
CA ARG A 478 6.10 -1.70 -33.72
C ARG A 478 6.57 -1.87 -32.28
N TYR A 479 6.05 -1.08 -31.36
CA TYR A 479 6.57 -0.97 -30.01
C TYR A 479 6.43 -2.25 -29.17
N PRO A 480 5.31 -3.00 -29.25
CA PRO A 480 5.23 -4.34 -28.64
C PRO A 480 6.20 -5.35 -29.26
N PHE A 481 6.49 -5.25 -30.56
CA PHE A 481 7.44 -6.14 -31.24
C PHE A 481 8.87 -5.92 -30.74
N GLU A 482 9.29 -4.67 -30.52
CA GLU A 482 10.59 -4.34 -29.94
C GLU A 482 10.75 -4.93 -28.53
N TRP A 483 9.71 -4.85 -27.69
CA TRP A 483 9.69 -5.54 -26.40
C TRP A 483 9.87 -7.04 -26.53
N ARG A 484 9.10 -7.68 -27.42
CA ARG A 484 9.17 -9.13 -27.65
C ARG A 484 10.55 -9.58 -28.12
N MET A 485 11.20 -8.81 -29.00
CA MET A 485 12.59 -9.08 -29.41
C MET A 485 13.56 -9.00 -28.22
N LYS A 486 13.45 -7.96 -27.39
CA LYS A 486 14.28 -7.78 -26.20
C LYS A 486 14.08 -8.93 -25.20
N LEU A 487 12.83 -9.26 -24.90
CA LEU A 487 12.46 -10.38 -24.03
C LEU A 487 13.02 -11.71 -24.55
N ASN A 488 12.92 -11.96 -25.86
CA ASN A 488 13.50 -13.15 -26.46
C ASN A 488 15.02 -13.22 -26.23
N SER A 489 15.76 -12.13 -26.47
CA SER A 489 17.21 -12.09 -26.21
C SER A 489 17.52 -12.42 -24.76
N MET A 490 16.86 -11.75 -23.82
CA MET A 490 17.11 -11.92 -22.38
C MET A 490 16.89 -13.37 -21.91
N LEU A 491 15.81 -14.00 -22.39
CA LEU A 491 15.50 -15.39 -22.03
C LEU A 491 16.44 -16.41 -22.70
N ILE A 492 16.95 -16.10 -23.89
CA ILE A 492 17.99 -16.90 -24.55
C ILE A 492 19.29 -16.82 -23.76
N ASP A 493 19.73 -15.62 -23.41
CA ASP A 493 20.98 -15.40 -22.65
C ASP A 493 20.92 -16.13 -21.30
N LYS A 494 19.79 -16.02 -20.58
CA LYS A 494 19.57 -16.73 -19.31
C LYS A 494 19.52 -18.25 -19.47
N ALA A 495 19.02 -18.75 -20.60
CA ALA A 495 18.98 -20.19 -20.86
C ALA A 495 20.38 -20.73 -21.14
N GLU A 496 21.20 -19.98 -21.87
CA GLU A 496 22.60 -20.33 -22.14
C GLU A 496 23.45 -20.27 -20.87
N GLU A 497 23.28 -19.24 -20.03
CA GLU A 497 23.92 -19.13 -18.72
C GLU A 497 23.63 -20.35 -17.84
N PHE A 498 22.38 -20.81 -17.80
CA PHE A 498 22.00 -21.99 -17.01
C PHE A 498 22.52 -23.32 -17.59
N MET A 499 22.61 -23.40 -18.92
CA MET A 499 22.99 -24.60 -19.64
C MET A 499 24.49 -24.88 -19.54
N TYR A 500 25.34 -23.84 -19.61
CA TYR A 500 26.78 -23.99 -19.66
C TYR A 500 27.47 -24.00 -18.29
N PRO A 501 28.62 -24.70 -18.16
CA PRO A 501 29.20 -25.63 -19.14
C PRO A 501 28.39 -26.92 -19.25
N LEU A 502 28.33 -27.50 -20.45
CA LEU A 502 27.64 -28.77 -20.70
C LEU A 502 28.44 -29.95 -20.15
N SER A 503 27.78 -30.85 -19.43
CA SER A 503 28.34 -32.11 -18.98
C SER A 503 28.19 -33.22 -20.04
N PRO A 504 28.95 -34.33 -19.97
CA PRO A 504 28.73 -35.49 -20.83
C PRO A 504 27.29 -36.02 -20.78
N ARG A 505 26.66 -35.93 -19.59
CA ARG A 505 25.25 -36.30 -19.40
C ARG A 505 24.30 -35.37 -20.14
N ASP A 506 24.59 -34.07 -20.16
CA ASP A 506 23.77 -33.09 -20.88
C ASP A 506 23.79 -33.34 -22.41
N LEU A 507 24.88 -33.89 -22.94
CA LEU A 507 25.05 -34.22 -24.36
C LEU A 507 24.44 -35.58 -24.73
N VAL A 508 24.70 -36.61 -23.91
CA VAL A 508 24.14 -37.95 -24.13
C VAL A 508 22.62 -37.91 -23.93
N GLY A 509 22.16 -37.30 -22.85
CA GLY A 509 20.74 -37.21 -22.49
C GLY A 509 20.18 -38.48 -21.85
N GLU A 510 18.84 -38.58 -21.81
CA GLU A 510 18.11 -39.75 -21.35
C GLU A 510 17.02 -40.17 -22.36
N MET A 511 16.67 -41.46 -22.34
CA MET A 511 15.62 -42.00 -23.19
C MET A 511 14.26 -41.74 -22.56
N ASN A 512 13.42 -40.94 -23.22
CA ASN A 512 12.08 -40.68 -22.74
C ASN A 512 11.18 -41.87 -23.06
N ALA A 513 10.79 -42.63 -22.02
CA ALA A 513 9.98 -43.83 -22.15
C ALA A 513 8.59 -43.61 -22.78
N LYS A 514 8.06 -42.38 -22.75
CA LYS A 514 6.75 -42.03 -23.32
C LYS A 514 6.81 -41.75 -24.82
N THR A 515 7.89 -41.12 -25.28
CA THR A 515 8.05 -40.70 -26.69
C THR A 515 9.00 -41.61 -27.47
N ASN A 516 9.68 -42.54 -26.78
CA ASN A 516 10.72 -43.40 -27.34
C ASN A 516 11.83 -42.61 -28.07
N SER A 517 12.11 -41.39 -27.61
CA SER A 517 13.08 -40.48 -28.21
C SER A 517 14.19 -40.14 -27.22
N MET A 518 15.41 -39.96 -27.73
CA MET A 518 16.53 -39.46 -26.93
C MET A 518 16.33 -37.96 -26.65
N GLU A 519 16.29 -37.59 -25.38
CA GLU A 519 16.16 -36.21 -24.93
C GLU A 519 17.45 -35.77 -24.26
N ASN A 520 18.09 -34.74 -24.82
CA ASN A 520 19.31 -34.17 -24.26
C ASN A 520 19.13 -32.65 -24.12
N VAL A 521 20.09 -31.99 -23.47
CA VAL A 521 19.95 -30.57 -23.17
C VAL A 521 19.90 -29.72 -24.44
N ILE A 522 20.61 -30.12 -25.50
CA ILE A 522 20.62 -29.42 -26.79
C ILE A 522 19.23 -29.50 -27.46
N THR A 523 18.62 -30.68 -27.52
CA THR A 523 17.29 -30.83 -28.13
C THR A 523 16.22 -30.10 -27.34
N LYS A 524 16.32 -30.07 -26.00
CA LYS A 524 15.43 -29.27 -25.14
C LYS A 524 15.64 -27.77 -25.32
N TYR A 525 16.88 -27.33 -25.51
CA TYR A 525 17.19 -25.93 -25.82
C TYR A 525 16.59 -25.51 -27.17
N ASP A 526 16.74 -26.32 -28.22
CA ASP A 526 16.13 -26.01 -29.53
C ASP A 526 14.60 -25.95 -29.48
N LEU A 527 13.96 -26.88 -28.75
CA LEU A 527 12.52 -26.86 -28.50
C LEU A 527 12.09 -25.62 -27.73
N PHE A 528 12.88 -25.20 -26.73
CA PHE A 528 12.66 -23.96 -26.00
C PHE A 528 12.73 -22.75 -26.92
N ARG A 529 13.80 -22.60 -27.71
CA ARG A 529 13.98 -21.49 -28.67
C ARG A 529 12.82 -21.42 -29.66
N HIS A 530 12.41 -22.57 -30.20
CA HIS A 530 11.30 -22.64 -31.14
C HIS A 530 9.98 -22.24 -30.49
N SER A 531 9.68 -22.78 -29.30
CA SER A 531 8.46 -22.48 -28.54
C SER A 531 8.39 -21.01 -28.15
N LEU A 532 9.52 -20.43 -27.72
CA LEU A 532 9.63 -19.03 -27.34
C LEU A 532 9.38 -18.11 -28.54
N LYS A 533 10.06 -18.35 -29.67
CA LYS A 533 9.85 -17.57 -30.90
C LYS A 533 8.42 -17.66 -31.43
N ASN A 534 7.80 -18.83 -31.33
CA ASN A 534 6.39 -19.03 -31.71
C ASN A 534 5.47 -18.19 -30.83
N HIS A 535 5.63 -18.30 -29.51
CA HIS A 535 4.81 -17.57 -28.55
C HIS A 535 4.94 -16.06 -28.70
N LEU A 536 6.16 -15.57 -28.93
CA LEU A 536 6.44 -14.14 -29.13
C LEU A 536 6.14 -13.65 -30.57
N ASN A 537 5.69 -14.52 -31.47
CA ASN A 537 5.43 -14.21 -32.88
C ASN A 537 6.64 -13.56 -33.59
N LEU A 538 7.85 -14.06 -33.32
CA LEU A 538 9.11 -13.56 -33.91
C LEU A 538 9.57 -14.34 -35.14
N LYS A 539 8.68 -15.13 -35.75
CA LYS A 539 8.97 -15.84 -36.99
C LYS A 539 9.04 -14.84 -38.15
N LYS A 540 10.10 -14.97 -38.96
CA LYS A 540 10.17 -14.36 -40.29
C LYS A 540 9.20 -15.05 -41.23
#